data_AF-A0A7V5VNK4-F1
#
_entry.id   AF-A0A7V5VNK4-F1
#
_cell.length_a   1.000
_cell.length_b   1.000
_cell.length_c   1.000
_cell.angle_alpha   90.00
_cell.angle_beta   90.00
_cell.angle_gamma   90.00
#
_symmetry.space_group_name_H-M   'P 1'
#
loop_
_entity.id
_entity.type
_entity.pdbx_description
1 polymer ?
#
loop_
_entity_poly.entity_id
_entity_poly.type
_entity_poly.pdbx_seq_one_letter_code
_entity_poly.pdbx_strand_id
1 'polypeptide(L)' 'KLARKIIEVHTQYGTVRVKLGLLGSEIINIAPEYEDCKKLADATGVALKEIYNAAIEAARHVQA' A
#
# COMPACT_ATOMS: atom_id res chain seq x y z
N LYS A 1 -17.32 4.28 14.13
CA LYS A 1 -16.56 3.00 14.26
C LYS A 1 -15.49 3.02 13.17
N LEU A 2 -14.20 2.98 13.53
CA LEU A 2 -13.12 2.95 12.54
C LEU A 2 -13.02 1.52 12.00
N ALA A 3 -13.30 1.34 10.71
CA ALA A 3 -13.09 0.06 10.04
C ALA A 3 -11.65 0.04 9.51
N ARG A 4 -11.00 -1.12 9.61
CA ARG A 4 -9.67 -1.32 9.03
C ARG A 4 -9.74 -2.49 8.09
N LYS A 5 -9.26 -2.31 6.87
CA LYS A 5 -9.18 -3.35 5.85
C LYS A 5 -7.73 -3.52 5.44
N ILE A 6 -7.29 -4.75 5.26
CA ILE A 6 -6.01 -5.04 4.62
C ILE A 6 -6.33 -5.48 3.21
N ILE A 7 -5.70 -4.85 2.23
CA ILE A 7 -5.81 -5.21 0.82
C ILE A 7 -4.44 -5.52 0.27
N GLU A 8 -4.38 -6.35 -0.76
CA GLU A 8 -3.19 -6.58 -1.55
C GLU A 8 -3.27 -5.74 -2.81
N VAL A 9 -2.26 -4.91 -3.05
CA VAL A 9 -2.18 -4.07 -4.24
C VAL A 9 -1.01 -4.51 -5.08
N HIS A 10 -1.23 -4.57 -6.39
CA HIS A 10 -0.20 -4.90 -7.35
C HIS A 10 0.46 -3.60 -7.80
N THR A 11 1.75 -3.45 -7.49
CA THR A 11 2.58 -2.35 -7.97
C THR A 11 3.49 -2.84 -9.09
N GLN A 12 4.10 -1.92 -9.83
CA GLN A 12 5.12 -2.25 -10.84
C GLN A 12 6.34 -2.98 -10.27
N TYR A 13 6.54 -2.94 -8.96
CA TYR A 13 7.65 -3.60 -8.27
C TYR A 13 7.26 -4.95 -7.65
N GLY A 14 5.95 -5.25 -7.56
CA GLY A 14 5.42 -6.44 -6.91
C GLY A 14 4.18 -6.15 -6.06
N THR A 15 3.67 -7.20 -5.42
CA THR A 15 2.50 -7.12 -4.55
C THR A 15 2.88 -6.61 -3.17
N VAL A 16 2.12 -5.63 -2.66
CA VAL A 16 2.30 -5.04 -1.34
C VAL A 16 0.98 -5.10 -0.57
N ARG A 17 1.01 -5.52 0.68
CA ARG A 17 -0.15 -5.42 1.57
C ARG A 17 -0.30 -3.99 2.07
N VAL A 18 -1.52 -3.47 2.05
CA VAL A 18 -1.82 -2.10 2.45
C VAL A 18 -2.97 -2.09 3.46
N LYS A 19 -2.74 -1.43 4.59
CA LYS A 19 -3.74 -1.19 5.63
C LYS A 19 -4.52 0.08 5.28
N LEU A 20 -5.80 -0.08 5.02
CA LEU A 20 -6.76 1.00 4.82
C LEU A 20 -7.48 1.28 6.14
N GLY A 21 -7.37 2.52 6.62
CA GLY A 21 -8.21 3.07 7.68
C GLY A 21 -9.45 3.71 7.07
N LEU A 22 -10.62 3.16 7.36
CA LEU A 22 -11.91 3.59 6.85
C LEU A 22 -12.73 4.24 7.96
N LEU A 23 -13.17 5.47 7.73
CA LEU A 23 -14.12 6.17 8.58
C LEU A 23 -15.46 6.29 7.84
N GLY A 24 -16.38 5.37 8.13
CA GLY A 24 -17.60 5.25 7.34
C GLY A 24 -17.28 4.80 5.92
N SER A 25 -17.57 5.66 4.94
CA SER A 25 -17.33 5.41 3.51
C SER A 25 -15.99 5.97 3.01
N GLU A 26 -15.28 6.76 3.82
CA GLU A 26 -14.06 7.45 3.40
C GLU A 26 -12.80 6.74 3.89
N ILE A 27 -11.78 6.67 3.03
CA ILE A 27 -10.43 6.30 3.46
C ILE A 27 -9.80 7.52 4.13
N ILE A 28 -9.48 7.36 5.41
CA ILE A 28 -8.74 8.37 6.18
C ILE A 28 -7.26 8.06 6.29
N ASN A 29 -6.84 6.81 6.01
CA ASN A 29 -5.44 6.41 6.10
C ASN A 29 -5.11 5.26 5.14
N ILE A 30 -3.92 5.33 4.53
CA ILE A 30 -3.36 4.29 3.66
C ILE A 30 -1.94 4.03 4.15
N ALA A 31 -1.71 2.85 4.71
CA ALA A 31 -0.40 2.45 5.23
C ALA A 31 0.06 1.14 4.58
N PRO A 32 0.91 1.19 3.55
CA PRO A 32 1.61 0.02 3.02
C PRO A 32 2.43 -0.69 4.10
N GLU A 33 2.55 -2.01 3.97
CA GLU A 33 3.35 -2.82 4.88
C GLU A 33 4.84 -2.60 4.60
N TYR A 34 5.56 -2.14 5.62
CA TYR A 34 6.96 -1.75 5.48
C TYR A 34 7.85 -2.94 5.07
N GLU A 35 7.59 -4.12 5.61
CA GLU A 35 8.38 -5.32 5.29
C GLU A 35 8.23 -5.73 3.83
N ASP A 36 7.04 -5.60 3.25
CA ASP A 36 6.79 -5.93 1.84
C ASP A 36 7.53 -4.91 0.96
N CYS A 37 7.39 -3.62 1.25
CA CYS A 37 8.10 -2.56 0.53
C CYS A 37 9.63 -2.72 0.63
N LYS A 38 10.15 -3.11 1.80
CA LYS A 38 11.59 -3.33 2.02
C LYS A 38 12.10 -4.52 1.22
N LYS A 39 11.39 -5.65 1.25
CA LYS A 39 11.75 -6.83 0.45
C LYS A 39 11.81 -6.51 -1.05
N LEU A 40 10.85 -5.73 -1.54
CA LEU A 40 10.84 -5.29 -2.94
C LEU A 40 11.99 -4.31 -3.24
N ALA A 41 12.33 -3.43 -2.30
CA ALA A 41 13.46 -2.51 -2.46
C ALA A 41 14.78 -3.28 -2.54
N ASP A 42 14.98 -4.25 -1.65
CA ASP A 42 16.17 -5.10 -1.63
C ASP A 42 16.26 -6.00 -2.88
N ALA A 43 15.12 -6.46 -3.41
CA ALA A 43 15.07 -7.33 -4.58
C ALA A 43 15.24 -6.58 -5.92
N THR A 44 14.72 -5.36 -6.02
CA THR A 44 14.72 -4.57 -7.27
C THR A 44 15.82 -3.50 -7.31
N GLY A 45 16.43 -3.19 -6.17
CA GLY A 45 17.36 -2.06 -6.01
C GLY A 45 16.69 -0.68 -6.03
N VAL A 46 15.36 -0.62 -6.08
CA VAL A 46 14.59 0.61 -6.09
C VAL A 46 14.50 1.19 -4.68
N ALA A 47 14.47 2.52 -4.56
CA ALA A 47 14.35 3.15 -3.26
C ALA A 47 13.02 2.75 -2.58
N LEU A 48 13.10 2.39 -1.29
CA LEU A 48 11.93 2.05 -0.46
C LEU A 48 10.80 3.10 -0.60
N LYS A 49 11.16 4.38 -0.64
CA LYS A 49 10.21 5.50 -0.78
C LYS A 49 9.41 5.42 -2.09
N GLU A 50 10.03 5.01 -3.19
CA GLU A 50 9.33 4.87 -4.48
C GLU A 50 8.34 3.71 -4.45
N ILE A 51 8.74 2.56 -3.88
CA ILE A 51 7.85 1.41 -3.72
C ILE A 51 6.69 1.75 -2.78
N TYR A 52 6.97 2.46 -1.69
CA TYR A 52 5.95 2.90 -0.73
C TYR A 52 4.93 3.82 -1.39
N ASN A 53 5.39 4.80 -2.20
CA ASN A 53 4.51 5.68 -2.96
C ASN A 53 3.69 4.89 -4.00
N ALA A 54 4.30 3.97 -4.74
CA ALA A 54 3.59 3.14 -5.71
C ALA A 54 2.49 2.29 -5.06
N ALA A 55 2.73 1.76 -3.86
CA ALA A 55 1.74 1.02 -3.09
C ALA A 55 0.58 1.92 -2.61
N ILE A 56 0.86 3.16 -2.21
CA ILE A 56 -0.19 4.14 -1.87
C ILE A 56 -1.06 4.43 -3.09
N GLU A 57 -0.44 4.75 -4.22
CA GLU A 57 -1.17 5.08 -5.45
C GLU A 57 -2.00 3.89 -5.94
N ALA A 58 -1.42 2.68 -5.95
CA ALA A 58 -2.16 1.47 -6.30
C ALA A 58 -3.37 1.24 -5.36
N ALA A 59 -3.22 1.49 -4.05
CA ALA A 59 -4.32 1.38 -3.10
C ALA A 59 -5.43 2.41 -3.32
N ARG A 60 -5.10 3.62 -3.80
CA ARG A 60 -6.09 4.63 -4.21
C ARG A 60 -6.88 4.19 -5.43
N HIS A 61 -6.22 3.55 -6.40
CA HIS A 61 -6.85 3.09 -7.64
C HIS A 61 -7.76 1.86 -7.46
N VAL A 62 -7.54 1.02 -6.44
CA VAL A 62 -8.40 -0.16 -6.17
C VAL A 62 -9.81 0.21 -5.69
N GLN A 63 -10.06 1.46 -5.29
CA GLN A 63 -11.40 1.96 -4.91
C GLN A 63 -12.10 2.80 -5.98
N ALA A 64 -11.50 2.98 -7.18
CA ALA A 64 -12.12 3.69 -8.30
C ALA A 64 -12.97 2.75 -9.18
#